data_AF-A0A955CDI2-F1
#
_entry.id   AF-A0A955CDI2-F1
#
_cell.length_a   1.000
_cell.length_b   1.000
_cell.length_c   1.000
_cell.angle_alpha   90.00
_cell.angle_beta   90.00
_cell.angle_gamma   90.00
#
_symmetry.space_group_name_H-M   'P 1'
#
loop_
_entity.id
_entity.type
_entity.pdbx_description
1 polymer ?
#
loop_
_entity_poly.entity_id
_entity_poly.type
_entity_poly.pdbx_seq_one_letter_code
_entity_poly.pdbx_strand_id
1 'polypeptide(L)'
;GDSGSEGAPSEQGNAEAAERAAEAIGAVDDAADAMRQAEQALRAAEKAGAEENQAAASDELRKAVEKLQAEADEIRKTLKLEEEAEKQRKLAEDAEKLLDDMRGDKGAESDSEAPSADKGGRNEESQEGESSPEGGETPSGEGSPSGEQQSGGGQQSPPASPGERPLEEAIPHQQEAAKKLEDNLPVEAIEEQKKAIEKLEQAKEDLEERLDQLRREQQEQLLAALESRFRAMLSRQLEVNKATNRLIDLGVDQWKRSDQLELAELSEKQRWVGDEADEAMFLLTEEGSTVVLPPLLQEVRDDARDVADRLAAAQADATTQMLQEELEAILRDMIDAVKKQQEELEEGGGGGGGSDGNPPLLPGSAELKLLRSCQLRINKATESMHDRIDAGADDVASIQSAIEHLSIKQDKVAEMAKSMHESLQKAQ
;
A
#
# COMPACT_ATOMS: atom_id res chain seq x y z
N GLY A 1 21.49 -11.96 6.06
CA GLY A 1 20.44 -11.89 7.07
C GLY A 1 19.16 -11.97 6.29
N ASP A 2 18.34 -12.96 6.60
CA ASP A 2 17.07 -13.21 5.95
C ASP A 2 16.12 -12.05 6.29
N SER A 3 16.14 -11.01 5.47
CA SER A 3 15.17 -9.92 5.52
C SER A 3 13.98 -10.35 4.66
N GLY A 4 13.20 -11.29 5.20
CA GLY A 4 11.86 -11.54 4.68
C GLY A 4 11.08 -10.25 4.77
N SER A 5 10.84 -9.62 3.63
CA SER A 5 9.86 -8.56 3.45
C SER A 5 8.48 -9.20 3.55
N GLU A 6 8.08 -9.62 4.75
CA GLU A 6 6.65 -9.77 5.06
C GLU A 6 6.02 -8.39 4.79
N GLY A 7 5.00 -8.34 3.94
CA GLY A 7 4.27 -7.10 3.62
C GLY A 7 3.86 -6.37 4.89
N ALA A 8 3.60 -5.07 4.80
CA ALA A 8 3.22 -4.32 5.99
C ALA A 8 1.98 -4.99 6.62
N PRO A 9 1.92 -5.21 7.94
CA PRO A 9 0.78 -5.90 8.58
C PRO A 9 -0.58 -5.25 8.29
N SER A 10 -0.58 -3.97 7.92
CA SER A 10 -1.75 -3.20 7.49
C SER A 10 -2.25 -3.58 6.09
N GLU A 11 -1.34 -3.89 5.16
CA GLU A 11 -1.66 -4.21 3.75
C GLU A 11 -2.40 -5.54 3.64
N GLN A 12 -1.89 -6.58 4.31
CA GLN A 12 -2.54 -7.90 4.36
C GLN A 12 -3.86 -7.85 5.12
N GLY A 13 -3.92 -7.03 6.17
CA GLY A 13 -5.09 -6.87 7.00
C GLY A 13 -6.30 -6.26 6.31
N ASN A 14 -6.08 -5.19 5.53
CA ASN A 14 -7.15 -4.57 4.74
C ASN A 14 -7.61 -5.47 3.59
N ALA A 15 -6.69 -6.24 2.99
CA ALA A 15 -7.02 -7.24 1.97
C ALA A 15 -7.95 -8.34 2.51
N GLU A 16 -7.59 -8.92 3.66
CA GLU A 16 -8.40 -9.93 4.34
C GLU A 16 -9.77 -9.37 4.75
N ALA A 17 -9.82 -8.13 5.26
CA ALA A 17 -11.07 -7.47 5.60
C ALA A 17 -11.97 -7.25 4.37
N ALA A 18 -11.40 -6.82 3.23
CA ALA A 18 -12.14 -6.65 1.98
C ALA A 18 -12.71 -7.98 1.45
N GLU A 19 -11.95 -9.08 1.56
CA GLU A 19 -12.44 -10.42 1.20
C GLU A 19 -13.63 -10.83 2.07
N ARG A 20 -13.55 -10.61 3.39
CA ARG A 20 -14.66 -10.91 4.32
C ARG A 20 -15.90 -10.06 4.06
N ALA A 21 -15.73 -8.78 3.75
CA ALA A 21 -16.83 -7.89 3.38
C ALA A 21 -17.52 -8.37 2.09
N ALA A 22 -16.77 -8.73 1.04
CA ALA A 22 -17.32 -9.27 -0.20
C ALA A 22 -18.09 -10.59 0.02
N GLU A 23 -17.52 -11.48 0.83
CA GLU A 23 -18.20 -12.71 1.22
C GLU A 23 -19.50 -12.47 2.02
N ALA A 24 -19.55 -11.42 2.85
CA ALA A 24 -20.73 -11.04 3.61
C ALA A 24 -21.83 -10.51 2.68
N ILE A 25 -21.47 -9.66 1.70
CA ILE A 25 -22.40 -9.17 0.67
C ILE A 25 -23.05 -10.34 -0.08
N GLY A 26 -22.26 -11.33 -0.51
CA GLY A 26 -22.79 -12.52 -1.17
C GLY A 26 -23.81 -13.30 -0.31
N ALA A 27 -23.54 -13.43 1.00
CA ALA A 27 -24.48 -14.07 1.93
C ALA A 27 -25.75 -13.24 2.15
N VAL A 28 -25.66 -11.90 2.13
CA VAL A 28 -26.83 -11.01 2.21
C VAL A 28 -27.69 -11.12 0.95
N ASP A 29 -27.08 -11.20 -0.23
CA ASP A 29 -27.80 -11.43 -1.49
C ASP A 29 -28.52 -12.78 -1.51
N ASP A 30 -27.83 -13.86 -1.13
CA ASP A 30 -28.42 -15.20 -1.04
C ASP A 30 -29.60 -15.23 -0.04
N ALA A 31 -29.47 -14.52 1.08
CA ALA A 31 -30.55 -14.38 2.05
C ALA A 31 -31.75 -13.61 1.47
N ALA A 32 -31.51 -12.49 0.79
CA ALA A 32 -32.57 -11.69 0.16
C ALA A 32 -33.30 -12.47 -0.93
N ASP A 33 -32.58 -13.23 -1.75
CA ASP A 33 -33.15 -14.07 -2.80
C ASP A 33 -33.98 -15.23 -2.23
N ALA A 34 -33.49 -15.89 -1.18
CA ALA A 34 -34.27 -16.89 -0.46
C ALA A 34 -35.56 -16.28 0.14
N MET A 35 -35.52 -15.06 0.68
CA MET A 35 -36.72 -14.37 1.17
C MET A 35 -37.71 -14.04 0.03
N ARG A 36 -37.23 -13.58 -1.13
CA ARG A 36 -38.07 -13.33 -2.30
C ARG A 36 -38.73 -14.61 -2.81
N GLN A 37 -38.00 -15.73 -2.82
CA GLN A 37 -38.55 -17.04 -3.18
C GLN A 37 -39.59 -17.51 -2.16
N ALA A 38 -39.38 -17.26 -0.87
CA ALA A 38 -40.37 -17.54 0.16
C ALA A 38 -41.65 -16.71 -0.05
N GLU A 39 -41.53 -15.42 -0.38
CA GLU A 39 -42.69 -14.57 -0.69
C GLU A 39 -43.48 -15.11 -1.90
N GLN A 40 -42.78 -15.54 -2.96
CA GLN A 40 -43.41 -16.14 -4.14
C GLN A 40 -44.15 -17.44 -3.80
N ALA A 41 -43.55 -18.32 -3.00
CA ALA A 41 -44.19 -19.54 -2.54
C ALA A 41 -45.45 -19.25 -1.71
N LEU A 42 -45.42 -18.23 -0.85
CA LEU A 42 -46.60 -17.79 -0.09
C LEU A 42 -47.72 -17.28 -0.98
N ARG A 43 -47.40 -16.50 -2.02
CA ARG A 43 -48.37 -16.04 -3.02
C ARG A 43 -48.96 -17.20 -3.83
N ALA A 44 -48.18 -18.26 -4.07
CA ALA A 44 -48.62 -19.50 -4.71
C ALA A 44 -49.37 -20.46 -3.76
N ALA A 45 -49.52 -20.11 -2.48
CA ALA A 45 -50.08 -20.95 -1.42
C ALA A 45 -49.28 -22.25 -1.16
N GLU A 46 -47.99 -22.25 -1.48
CA GLU A 46 -47.05 -23.36 -1.25
C GLU A 46 -46.34 -23.20 0.11
N LYS A 47 -47.05 -23.53 1.19
CA LYS A 47 -46.55 -23.32 2.57
C LYS A 47 -45.21 -24.01 2.85
N ALA A 48 -45.04 -25.25 2.38
CA ALA A 48 -43.81 -26.02 2.59
C ALA A 48 -42.59 -25.37 1.89
N GLY A 49 -42.78 -24.86 0.67
CA GLY A 49 -41.72 -24.15 -0.05
C GLY A 49 -41.37 -22.81 0.61
N ALA A 50 -42.36 -22.12 1.19
CA ALA A 50 -42.11 -20.89 1.93
C ALA A 50 -41.31 -21.11 3.22
N GLU A 51 -41.61 -22.19 3.97
CA GLU A 51 -40.86 -22.58 5.17
C GLU A 51 -39.42 -22.99 4.84
N GLU A 52 -39.22 -23.74 3.76
CA GLU A 52 -37.87 -24.14 3.28
C GLU A 52 -37.02 -22.93 2.90
N ASN A 53 -37.58 -22.01 2.11
CA ASN A 53 -36.89 -20.80 1.69
C ASN A 53 -36.63 -19.83 2.86
N GLN A 54 -37.49 -19.77 3.87
CA GLN A 54 -37.23 -19.00 5.09
C GLN A 54 -36.08 -19.59 5.92
N ALA A 55 -36.01 -20.92 6.03
CA ALA A 55 -34.90 -21.58 6.72
C ALA A 55 -33.56 -21.32 6.01
N ALA A 56 -33.54 -21.42 4.68
CA ALA A 56 -32.38 -21.08 3.87
C ALA A 56 -31.93 -19.62 4.11
N ALA A 57 -32.88 -18.67 4.08
CA ALA A 57 -32.58 -17.27 4.37
C ALA A 57 -31.99 -17.07 5.78
N SER A 58 -32.46 -17.80 6.80
CA SER A 58 -31.93 -17.69 8.16
C SER A 58 -30.51 -18.22 8.27
N ASP A 59 -30.18 -19.29 7.55
CA ASP A 59 -28.85 -19.85 7.52
C ASP A 59 -27.86 -18.91 6.80
N GLU A 60 -28.27 -18.28 5.71
CA GLU A 60 -27.43 -17.29 5.02
C GLU A 60 -27.22 -16.01 5.85
N LEU A 61 -28.25 -15.53 6.56
CA LEU A 61 -28.08 -14.40 7.49
C LEU A 61 -27.11 -14.69 8.62
N ARG A 62 -27.10 -15.93 9.14
CA ARG A 62 -26.12 -16.34 10.14
C ARG A 62 -24.70 -16.30 9.59
N LYS A 63 -24.50 -16.78 8.36
CA LYS A 63 -23.20 -16.70 7.69
C LYS A 63 -22.77 -15.26 7.46
N ALA A 64 -23.69 -14.39 7.03
CA ALA A 64 -23.41 -12.97 6.84
C ALA A 64 -22.93 -12.32 8.16
N VAL A 65 -23.65 -12.54 9.26
CA VAL A 65 -23.25 -12.03 10.59
C VAL A 65 -21.89 -12.58 11.03
N GLU A 66 -21.63 -13.88 10.84
CA GLU A 66 -20.34 -14.49 11.18
C GLU A 66 -19.18 -13.87 10.39
N LYS A 67 -19.39 -13.57 9.11
CA LYS A 67 -18.38 -12.93 8.25
C LYS A 67 -18.11 -11.48 8.65
N LEU A 68 -19.14 -10.70 8.98
CA LEU A 68 -18.98 -9.33 9.47
C LEU A 68 -18.25 -9.27 10.81
N GLN A 69 -18.53 -10.22 11.71
CA GLN A 69 -17.80 -10.33 12.96
C GLN A 69 -16.32 -10.66 12.72
N ALA A 70 -16.02 -11.54 11.77
CA ALA A 70 -14.65 -11.85 11.40
C ALA A 70 -13.93 -10.64 10.75
N GLU A 71 -14.61 -9.88 9.90
CA GLU A 71 -14.10 -8.62 9.34
C GLU A 71 -13.74 -7.62 10.46
N ALA A 72 -14.67 -7.39 11.39
CA ALA A 72 -14.47 -6.48 12.51
C ALA A 72 -13.30 -6.90 13.41
N ASP A 73 -13.11 -8.21 13.61
CA ASP A 73 -11.97 -8.74 14.36
C ASP A 73 -10.63 -8.57 13.63
N GLU A 74 -10.59 -8.75 12.31
CA GLU A 74 -9.37 -8.51 11.52
C GLU A 74 -8.98 -7.03 11.52
N ILE A 75 -9.93 -6.11 11.25
CA ILE A 75 -9.68 -4.66 11.36
C ILE A 75 -9.17 -4.28 12.75
N ARG A 76 -9.71 -4.91 13.79
CA ARG A 76 -9.26 -4.63 15.16
C ARG A 76 -7.84 -5.13 15.42
N LYS A 77 -7.45 -6.24 14.81
CA LYS A 77 -6.10 -6.81 14.93
C LYS A 77 -5.11 -5.93 14.17
N THR A 78 -5.45 -5.43 12.99
CA THR A 78 -4.58 -4.54 12.20
C THR A 78 -4.34 -3.21 12.92
N LEU A 79 -5.39 -2.57 13.43
CA LEU A 79 -5.27 -1.33 14.20
C LEU A 79 -4.38 -1.48 15.44
N LYS A 80 -4.45 -2.62 16.14
CA LYS A 80 -3.57 -2.90 17.28
C LYS A 80 -2.12 -3.05 16.85
N LEU A 81 -1.87 -3.75 15.74
CA LEU A 81 -0.53 -3.93 15.20
C LEU A 81 0.08 -2.60 14.75
N GLU A 82 -0.71 -1.72 14.14
CA GLU A 82 -0.28 -0.36 13.79
C GLU A 82 0.08 0.48 15.01
N GLU A 83 -0.77 0.48 16.05
CA GLU A 83 -0.45 1.18 17.30
C GLU A 83 0.86 0.68 17.94
N GLU A 84 1.10 -0.64 17.90
CA GLU A 84 2.33 -1.24 18.41
C GLU A 84 3.54 -0.88 17.55
N ALA A 85 3.40 -0.89 16.22
CA ALA A 85 4.43 -0.48 15.28
C ALA A 85 4.80 1.00 15.43
N GLU A 86 3.82 1.89 15.61
CA GLU A 86 4.07 3.31 15.91
C GLU A 86 4.82 3.50 17.23
N LYS A 87 4.42 2.78 18.29
CA LYS A 87 5.10 2.83 19.59
C LYS A 87 6.56 2.39 19.44
N GLN A 88 6.82 1.35 18.67
CA GLN A 88 8.17 0.87 18.39
C GLN A 88 8.97 1.88 17.55
N ARG A 89 8.38 2.50 16.53
CA ARG A 89 9.03 3.57 15.74
C ARG A 89 9.40 4.76 16.60
N LYS A 90 8.48 5.27 17.43
CA LYS A 90 8.77 6.36 18.36
C LYS A 90 9.89 5.99 19.34
N LEU A 91 9.87 4.76 19.85
CA LEU A 91 10.93 4.26 20.73
C LEU A 91 12.29 4.15 20.02
N ALA A 92 12.30 3.79 18.74
CA ALA A 92 13.51 3.72 17.91
C ALA A 92 14.05 5.12 17.59
N GLU A 93 13.19 6.08 17.23
CA GLU A 93 13.55 7.49 17.04
C GLU A 93 14.10 8.11 18.33
N ASP A 94 13.46 7.84 19.47
CA ASP A 94 13.94 8.28 20.79
C ASP A 94 15.30 7.66 21.13
N ALA A 95 15.52 6.38 20.79
CA ALA A 95 16.80 5.71 20.97
C ALA A 95 17.90 6.25 20.04
N GLU A 96 17.56 6.58 18.79
CA GLU A 96 18.49 7.19 17.83
C GLU A 96 18.87 8.61 18.27
N LYS A 97 17.90 9.40 18.74
CA LYS A 97 18.14 10.72 19.31
C LYS A 97 19.01 10.65 20.57
N LEU A 98 18.77 9.68 21.44
CA LEU A 98 19.61 9.42 22.62
C LEU A 98 21.04 9.04 22.20
N LEU A 99 21.20 8.23 21.16
CA LEU A 99 22.51 7.85 20.62
C LEU A 99 23.24 9.07 20.03
N ASP A 100 22.55 9.96 19.34
CA ASP A 100 23.13 11.20 18.81
C ASP A 100 23.53 12.16 19.95
N ASP A 101 22.70 12.31 20.98
CA ASP A 101 23.02 13.07 22.20
C ASP A 101 24.25 12.49 22.92
N MET A 102 24.35 11.16 23.04
CA MET A 102 25.52 10.49 23.63
C MET A 102 26.78 10.57 22.74
N ARG A 103 26.63 10.77 21.44
CA ARG A 103 27.74 10.97 20.49
C ARG A 103 28.20 12.43 20.48
N GLY A 104 27.28 13.37 20.71
CA GLY A 104 27.55 14.79 20.91
C GLY A 104 28.27 15.11 22.23
N ASP A 105 27.99 14.36 23.30
CA ASP A 105 28.59 14.58 24.63
C ASP A 105 30.02 14.01 24.78
N LYS A 106 30.55 13.31 23.78
CA LYS A 106 31.96 12.86 23.74
C LYS A 106 32.91 13.84 23.01
N GLY A 107 32.47 15.07 22.79
CA GLY A 107 33.21 16.12 22.07
C GLY A 107 33.74 17.28 22.92
N ALA A 108 33.69 17.22 24.26
CA ALA A 108 34.17 18.31 25.12
C ALA A 108 35.05 17.80 26.29
N GLU A 109 36.36 17.78 26.00
CA GLU A 109 37.53 17.99 26.88
C GLU A 109 37.83 17.06 28.07
N SER A 110 39.01 16.42 28.01
CA SER A 110 39.93 16.41 29.15
C SER A 110 41.38 16.29 28.66
N ASP A 111 42.05 17.44 28.62
CA ASP A 111 43.49 17.55 28.76
C ASP A 111 43.77 18.35 30.05
N SER A 112 44.88 18.05 30.72
CA SER A 112 45.49 18.67 31.91
C SER A 112 45.10 18.22 33.35
N GLU A 113 46.04 17.44 33.91
CA GLU A 113 46.79 17.63 35.18
C GLU A 113 46.09 17.66 36.57
N ALA A 114 46.70 16.91 37.48
CA ALA A 114 46.59 16.99 38.94
C ALA A 114 48.03 17.08 39.53
N PRO A 115 48.27 17.27 40.85
CA PRO A 115 47.39 17.66 41.97
C PRO A 115 47.98 18.76 42.90
N SER A 116 47.19 19.32 43.83
CA SER A 116 47.66 19.75 45.17
C SER A 116 46.52 20.00 46.15
N ALA A 117 46.80 19.68 47.43
CA ALA A 117 45.92 19.60 48.58
C ALA A 117 45.75 20.93 49.35
N ASP A 118 44.63 21.10 50.07
CA ASP A 118 44.57 21.31 51.54
C ASP A 118 43.10 21.47 52.04
N LYS A 119 42.94 21.41 53.37
CA LYS A 119 41.84 20.99 54.26
C LYS A 119 40.65 21.95 54.53
N GLY A 120 39.59 21.36 55.13
CA GLY A 120 38.83 21.90 56.29
C GLY A 120 37.32 22.11 56.04
N GLY A 121 36.38 21.34 56.63
CA GLY A 121 35.75 21.53 57.97
C GLY A 121 34.34 22.18 57.83
N ARG A 122 33.19 21.48 57.99
CA ARG A 122 32.37 21.13 59.19
C ARG A 122 31.32 22.20 59.64
N ASN A 123 30.03 21.79 59.69
CA ASN A 123 28.82 22.36 60.38
C ASN A 123 28.39 23.81 60.03
N GLU A 124 27.16 24.32 60.16
CA GLU A 124 25.88 24.08 60.90
C GLU A 124 24.79 24.93 60.15
N GLU A 125 23.55 24.47 59.91
CA GLU A 125 22.30 24.60 60.73
C GLU A 125 21.65 26.01 60.82
N SER A 126 20.34 26.07 60.52
CA SER A 126 19.29 27.02 60.96
C SER A 126 19.33 28.48 60.42
N GLN A 127 18.26 29.25 60.20
CA GLN A 127 16.86 29.21 60.64
C GLN A 127 15.98 30.20 59.81
N GLU A 128 14.68 30.06 60.01
CA GLU A 128 13.50 30.79 59.52
C GLU A 128 13.50 32.35 59.60
N GLY A 129 12.57 32.99 58.88
CA GLY A 129 12.13 34.35 59.20
C GLY A 129 11.31 35.07 58.11
N GLU A 130 9.99 35.11 58.31
CA GLU A 130 8.93 35.84 57.58
C GLU A 130 9.18 37.34 57.31
N SER A 131 8.55 37.89 56.26
CA SER A 131 7.54 38.97 56.37
C SER A 131 7.04 39.47 54.99
N SER A 132 5.71 39.52 54.83
CA SER A 132 4.99 40.39 53.87
C SER A 132 4.50 41.65 54.61
N PRO A 133 4.11 42.77 53.94
CA PRO A 133 2.72 42.91 53.46
C PRO A 133 2.47 43.83 52.22
N GLU A 134 1.27 43.65 51.62
CA GLU A 134 0.38 44.60 50.88
C GLU A 134 0.92 45.46 49.72
N GLY A 135 0.22 45.70 48.61
CA GLY A 135 -1.17 45.44 48.19
C GLY A 135 -1.41 46.04 46.78
N GLY A 136 -2.46 45.60 46.09
CA GLY A 136 -2.86 46.13 44.78
C GLY A 136 -3.99 45.30 44.15
N GLU A 137 -5.10 45.96 43.86
CA GLU A 137 -6.46 45.45 43.71
C GLU A 137 -6.82 44.79 42.35
N THR A 138 -7.85 43.93 42.39
CA THR A 138 -8.54 43.21 41.30
C THR A 138 -9.48 44.11 40.46
N PRO A 139 -10.03 43.68 39.30
CA PRO A 139 -11.24 42.82 39.32
C PRO A 139 -11.32 41.70 38.26
N SER A 140 -11.85 40.57 38.74
CA SER A 140 -12.70 39.52 38.18
C SER A 140 -13.09 39.48 36.69
N GLY A 141 -13.04 38.25 36.15
CA GLY A 141 -13.85 37.75 35.04
C GLY A 141 -13.90 36.21 35.03
N GLU A 142 -15.10 35.66 35.19
CA GLU A 142 -15.55 34.25 35.24
C GLU A 142 -14.92 33.31 34.19
N GLY A 143 -14.79 31.99 34.35
CA GLY A 143 -15.19 31.03 35.38
C GLY A 143 -14.76 29.62 34.93
N SER A 144 -14.32 28.78 35.85
CA SER A 144 -14.06 27.35 35.63
C SER A 144 -14.83 26.55 36.66
N PRO A 145 -15.66 25.57 36.26
CA PRO A 145 -16.06 24.53 37.17
C PRO A 145 -15.04 23.38 37.08
N SER A 146 -14.45 23.05 38.23
CA SER A 146 -13.93 21.71 38.47
C SER A 146 -15.06 20.69 38.29
N GLY A 147 -14.78 19.65 37.52
CA GLY A 147 -15.59 18.45 37.41
C GLY A 147 -14.69 17.23 37.49
N GLU A 148 -14.99 16.37 38.45
CA GLU A 148 -14.27 15.15 38.82
C GLU A 148 -13.78 14.30 37.65
N GLN A 149 -12.51 13.91 37.75
CA GLN A 149 -11.88 12.88 36.93
C GLN A 149 -12.36 11.51 37.43
N GLN A 150 -13.53 11.09 36.96
CA GLN A 150 -14.01 9.72 37.11
C GLN A 150 -13.34 8.85 36.05
N SER A 151 -12.36 8.05 36.48
CA SER A 151 -11.86 6.91 35.72
C SER A 151 -12.98 5.89 35.58
N GLY A 152 -13.72 6.01 34.48
CA GLY A 152 -14.66 5.00 34.01
C GLY A 152 -14.04 4.26 32.85
N GLY A 153 -13.46 3.08 33.13
CA GLY A 153 -13.21 2.06 32.12
C GLY A 153 -14.53 1.54 31.58
N GLY A 154 -15.20 2.35 30.76
CA GLY A 154 -16.26 1.90 29.89
C GLY A 154 -15.61 1.22 28.70
N GLN A 155 -15.73 -0.10 28.65
CA GLN A 155 -15.58 -0.84 27.40
C GLN A 155 -16.68 -0.32 26.47
N GLN A 156 -16.39 0.76 25.74
CA GLN A 156 -17.20 1.16 24.61
C GLN A 156 -17.05 0.02 23.62
N SER A 157 -18.13 -0.74 23.42
CA SER A 157 -18.25 -1.56 22.23
C SER A 157 -17.88 -0.66 21.04
N PRO A 158 -16.97 -1.11 20.16
CA PRO A 158 -16.59 -0.32 19.01
C PRO A 158 -17.84 0.03 18.20
N PRO A 159 -17.83 1.14 17.44
CA PRO A 159 -18.92 1.43 16.51
C PRO A 159 -19.17 0.18 15.65
N ALA A 160 -20.44 -0.24 15.56
CA ALA A 160 -20.85 -1.36 14.73
C ALA A 160 -20.26 -1.19 13.32
N SER A 161 -19.73 -2.26 12.73
CA SER A 161 -19.23 -2.18 11.36
C SER A 161 -20.39 -1.76 10.43
N PRO A 162 -20.12 -0.96 9.38
CA PRO A 162 -21.16 -0.60 8.42
C PRO A 162 -21.88 -1.87 7.91
N GLY A 163 -23.21 -1.85 7.81
CA GLY A 163 -24.00 -3.02 7.43
C GLY A 163 -24.44 -3.97 8.56
N GLU A 164 -23.78 -3.96 9.73
CA GLU A 164 -24.22 -4.77 10.89
C GLU A 164 -25.61 -4.38 11.39
N ARG A 165 -25.87 -3.07 11.52
CA ARG A 165 -27.13 -2.58 12.11
C ARG A 165 -28.36 -2.95 11.26
N PRO A 166 -28.39 -2.69 9.94
CA PRO A 166 -29.54 -3.13 9.13
C PRO A 166 -29.67 -4.65 9.10
N LEU A 167 -28.55 -5.39 9.13
CA LEU A 167 -28.57 -6.86 9.19
C LEU A 167 -29.19 -7.38 10.50
N GLU A 168 -28.81 -6.80 11.64
CA GLU A 168 -29.42 -7.10 12.95
C GLU A 168 -30.92 -6.78 12.98
N GLU A 169 -31.35 -5.71 12.31
CA GLU A 169 -32.76 -5.32 12.17
C GLU A 169 -33.55 -6.25 11.24
N ALA A 170 -32.91 -6.92 10.27
CA ALA A 170 -33.57 -7.88 9.38
C ALA A 170 -33.97 -9.18 10.10
N ILE A 171 -33.18 -9.63 11.07
CA ILE A 171 -33.39 -10.87 11.84
C ILE A 171 -34.77 -10.92 12.55
N PRO A 172 -35.20 -9.91 13.34
CA PRO A 172 -36.51 -9.96 14.01
C PRO A 172 -37.67 -9.98 13.02
N HIS A 173 -37.58 -9.25 11.90
CA HIS A 173 -38.61 -9.28 10.85
C HIS A 173 -38.73 -10.66 10.22
N GLN A 174 -37.61 -11.35 9.99
CA GLN A 174 -37.61 -12.73 9.52
C GLN A 174 -38.24 -13.70 10.54
N GLN A 175 -37.87 -13.59 11.81
CA GLN A 175 -38.42 -14.43 12.88
C GLN A 175 -39.93 -14.22 13.03
N GLU A 176 -40.39 -12.97 12.91
CA GLU A 176 -41.81 -12.66 12.95
C GLU A 176 -42.53 -13.22 11.72
N ALA A 177 -41.95 -13.10 10.52
CA ALA A 177 -42.50 -13.72 9.32
C ALA A 177 -42.67 -15.25 9.48
N ALA A 178 -41.68 -15.94 10.04
CA ALA A 178 -41.77 -17.38 10.31
C ALA A 178 -42.90 -17.71 11.30
N LYS A 179 -43.01 -16.96 12.40
CA LYS A 179 -44.09 -17.11 13.38
C LYS A 179 -45.47 -16.88 12.76
N LYS A 180 -45.61 -15.87 11.90
CA LYS A 180 -46.86 -15.60 11.17
C LYS A 180 -47.24 -16.75 10.24
N LEU A 181 -46.26 -17.48 9.68
CA LEU A 181 -46.54 -18.71 8.90
C LEU A 181 -47.02 -19.87 9.78
N GLU A 182 -46.41 -20.07 10.94
CA GLU A 182 -46.87 -21.06 11.92
C GLU A 182 -48.32 -20.79 12.33
N ASP A 183 -48.65 -19.51 12.56
CA ASP A 183 -49.99 -19.04 12.93
C ASP A 183 -51.01 -19.04 11.75
N ASN A 184 -50.60 -19.47 10.55
CA ASN A 184 -51.40 -19.45 9.31
C ASN A 184 -51.87 -18.05 8.88
N LEU A 185 -51.01 -17.04 9.02
CA LEU A 185 -51.22 -15.65 8.63
C LEU A 185 -50.30 -15.26 7.45
N PRO A 186 -50.52 -15.80 6.23
CA PRO A 186 -49.60 -15.63 5.11
C PRO A 186 -49.49 -14.17 4.62
N VAL A 187 -50.56 -13.38 4.73
CA VAL A 187 -50.54 -11.97 4.33
C VAL A 187 -49.65 -11.15 5.26
N GLU A 188 -49.71 -11.40 6.57
CA GLU A 188 -48.86 -10.72 7.55
C GLU A 188 -47.40 -11.18 7.43
N ALA A 189 -47.18 -12.47 7.14
CA ALA A 189 -45.83 -13.00 6.89
C ALA A 189 -45.15 -12.35 5.67
N ILE A 190 -45.91 -12.07 4.60
CA ILE A 190 -45.41 -11.36 3.42
C ILE A 190 -44.97 -9.93 3.77
N GLU A 191 -45.73 -9.22 4.61
CA GLU A 191 -45.37 -7.85 5.01
C GLU A 191 -44.11 -7.81 5.87
N GLU A 192 -43.93 -8.76 6.80
CA GLU A 192 -42.68 -8.87 7.57
C GLU A 192 -41.49 -9.31 6.69
N GLN A 193 -41.70 -10.18 5.70
CA GLN A 193 -40.68 -10.52 4.71
C GLN A 193 -40.20 -9.30 3.91
N LYS A 194 -41.12 -8.43 3.48
CA LYS A 194 -40.74 -7.21 2.75
C LYS A 194 -39.87 -6.28 3.59
N LYS A 195 -40.21 -6.11 4.87
CA LYS A 195 -39.38 -5.31 5.80
C LYS A 195 -38.00 -5.94 6.00
N ALA A 196 -37.94 -7.27 6.12
CA ALA A 196 -36.67 -7.97 6.21
C ALA A 196 -35.83 -7.74 4.93
N ILE A 197 -36.42 -7.89 3.74
CA ILE A 197 -35.73 -7.63 2.47
C ILE A 197 -35.24 -6.18 2.38
N GLU A 198 -36.06 -5.19 2.75
CA GLU A 198 -35.66 -3.77 2.77
C GLU A 198 -34.44 -3.55 3.68
N LYS A 199 -34.38 -4.24 4.83
CA LYS A 199 -33.23 -4.18 5.74
C LYS A 199 -31.99 -4.88 5.20
N LEU A 200 -32.15 -5.96 4.44
CA LEU A 200 -31.03 -6.62 3.75
C LEU A 200 -30.49 -5.79 2.59
N GLU A 201 -31.36 -5.09 1.86
CA GLU A 201 -30.94 -4.15 0.81
C GLU A 201 -30.16 -2.97 1.41
N GLN A 202 -30.61 -2.43 2.56
CA GLN A 202 -29.86 -1.43 3.32
C GLN A 202 -28.52 -1.98 3.84
N ALA A 203 -28.50 -3.20 4.37
CA ALA A 203 -27.27 -3.85 4.84
C ALA A 203 -26.27 -4.00 3.70
N LYS A 204 -26.75 -4.44 2.53
CA LYS A 204 -25.93 -4.59 1.34
C LYS A 204 -25.32 -3.27 0.88
N GLU A 205 -26.11 -2.21 0.79
CA GLU A 205 -25.61 -0.88 0.38
C GLU A 205 -24.51 -0.39 1.33
N ASP A 206 -24.73 -0.47 2.64
CA ASP A 206 -23.73 -0.10 3.64
C ASP A 206 -22.44 -0.95 3.53
N LEU A 207 -22.57 -2.25 3.20
CA LEU A 207 -21.43 -3.15 3.02
C LEU A 207 -20.68 -2.90 1.71
N GLU A 208 -21.38 -2.57 0.63
CA GLU A 208 -20.75 -2.19 -0.64
C GLU A 208 -19.94 -0.90 -0.49
N GLU A 209 -20.49 0.11 0.19
CA GLU A 209 -19.76 1.35 0.52
C GLU A 209 -18.50 1.06 1.35
N ARG A 210 -18.61 0.16 2.33
CA ARG A 210 -17.50 -0.28 3.18
C ARG A 210 -16.44 -1.05 2.39
N LEU A 211 -16.85 -1.98 1.54
CA LEU A 211 -15.96 -2.74 0.69
C LEU A 211 -15.18 -1.82 -0.27
N ASP A 212 -15.86 -0.85 -0.87
CA ASP A 212 -15.24 0.16 -1.72
C ASP A 212 -14.25 1.02 -0.95
N GLN A 213 -14.56 1.39 0.30
CA GLN A 213 -13.62 2.09 1.17
C GLN A 213 -12.37 1.24 1.44
N LEU A 214 -12.52 -0.02 1.87
CA LEU A 214 -11.41 -0.91 2.18
C LEU A 214 -10.50 -1.14 0.96
N ARG A 215 -11.09 -1.33 -0.22
CA ARG A 215 -10.35 -1.46 -1.48
C ARG A 215 -9.54 -0.21 -1.81
N ARG A 216 -10.12 1.00 -1.61
CA ARG A 216 -9.38 2.26 -1.83
C ARG A 216 -8.21 2.40 -0.86
N GLU A 217 -8.43 2.14 0.42
CA GLU A 217 -7.38 2.20 1.44
C GLU A 217 -6.24 1.20 1.14
N GLN A 218 -6.59 -0.02 0.72
CA GLN A 218 -5.61 -1.02 0.28
C GLN A 218 -4.83 -0.54 -0.94
N GLN A 219 -5.52 -0.02 -1.96
CA GLN A 219 -4.90 0.49 -3.18
C GLN A 219 -3.94 1.65 -2.89
N GLU A 220 -4.34 2.59 -2.02
CA GLU A 220 -3.50 3.72 -1.59
C GLU A 220 -2.22 3.25 -0.87
N GLN A 221 -2.35 2.29 0.05
CA GLN A 221 -1.20 1.71 0.77
C GLN A 221 -0.23 1.04 -0.20
N LEU A 222 -0.74 0.21 -1.11
CA LEU A 222 0.07 -0.47 -2.11
C LEU A 222 0.78 0.53 -3.04
N LEU A 223 0.08 1.55 -3.53
CA LEU A 223 0.68 2.60 -4.34
C LEU A 223 1.78 3.35 -3.59
N ALA A 224 1.59 3.65 -2.30
CA ALA A 224 2.60 4.28 -1.47
C ALA A 224 3.83 3.40 -1.26
N ALA A 225 3.63 2.09 -1.03
CA ALA A 225 4.71 1.12 -0.91
C ALA A 225 5.52 1.03 -2.21
N LEU A 226 4.84 0.93 -3.36
CA LEU A 226 5.46 0.91 -4.68
C LEU A 226 6.21 2.21 -4.97
N GLU A 227 5.62 3.37 -4.71
CA GLU A 227 6.26 4.66 -4.91
C GLU A 227 7.56 4.78 -4.11
N SER A 228 7.53 4.37 -2.83
CA SER A 228 8.69 4.37 -1.94
C SER A 228 9.82 3.51 -2.50
N ARG A 229 9.52 2.28 -2.93
CA ARG A 229 10.49 1.37 -3.54
C ARG A 229 11.04 1.91 -4.86
N PHE A 230 10.18 2.42 -5.73
CA PHE A 230 10.62 3.00 -7.01
C PHE A 230 11.52 4.22 -6.82
N ARG A 231 11.23 5.08 -5.83
CA ARG A 231 12.10 6.20 -5.47
C ARG A 231 13.45 5.73 -4.93
N ALA A 232 13.47 4.69 -4.12
CA ALA A 232 14.71 4.11 -3.60
C ALA A 232 15.57 3.54 -4.75
N MET A 233 14.95 2.78 -5.66
CA MET A 233 15.58 2.29 -6.89
C MET A 233 16.12 3.44 -7.75
N LEU A 234 15.31 4.47 -8.00
CA LEU A 234 15.71 5.62 -8.82
C LEU A 234 16.89 6.38 -8.20
N SER A 235 16.87 6.61 -6.88
CA SER A 235 17.97 7.25 -6.16
C SER A 235 19.27 6.46 -6.36
N ARG A 236 19.23 5.14 -6.18
CA ARG A 236 20.37 4.26 -6.39
C ARG A 236 20.84 4.27 -7.84
N GLN A 237 19.91 4.21 -8.80
CA GLN A 237 20.20 4.24 -10.22
C GLN A 237 20.93 5.53 -10.62
N LEU A 238 20.48 6.69 -10.12
CA LEU A 238 21.12 7.98 -10.39
C LEU A 238 22.56 8.04 -9.86
N GLU A 239 22.83 7.46 -8.69
CA GLU A 239 24.20 7.34 -8.18
C GLU A 239 25.07 6.51 -9.12
N VAL A 240 24.55 5.36 -9.58
CA VAL A 240 25.26 4.43 -10.45
C VAL A 240 25.52 5.06 -11.83
N ASN A 241 24.52 5.69 -12.43
CA ASN A 241 24.63 6.39 -13.72
C ASN A 241 25.71 7.47 -13.66
N LYS A 242 25.68 8.31 -12.62
CA LYS A 242 26.65 9.40 -12.45
C LYS A 242 28.08 8.89 -12.33
N ALA A 243 28.30 7.84 -11.54
CA ALA A 243 29.63 7.27 -11.34
C ALA A 243 30.12 6.54 -12.61
N THR A 244 29.26 5.79 -13.28
CA THR A 244 29.57 5.08 -14.51
C THR A 244 29.95 6.06 -15.62
N ASN A 245 29.16 7.11 -15.84
CA ASN A 245 29.45 8.14 -16.84
C ASN A 245 30.80 8.83 -16.59
N ARG A 246 31.13 9.12 -15.33
CA ARG A 246 32.44 9.66 -14.95
C ARG A 246 33.59 8.73 -15.34
N LEU A 247 33.41 7.41 -15.21
CA LEU A 247 34.40 6.41 -15.58
C LEU A 247 34.52 6.23 -17.09
N ILE A 248 33.40 6.34 -17.82
CA ILE A 248 33.37 6.36 -19.29
C ILE A 248 34.14 7.57 -19.80
N ASP A 249 33.86 8.77 -19.28
CA ASP A 249 34.53 10.03 -19.67
C ASP A 249 36.03 10.02 -19.39
N LEU A 250 36.46 9.33 -18.32
CA LEU A 250 37.88 9.16 -17.98
C LEU A 250 38.61 8.30 -19.02
N GLY A 251 37.91 7.32 -19.61
CA GLY A 251 38.45 6.36 -20.55
C GLY A 251 39.23 5.21 -19.89
N VAL A 252 39.05 3.99 -20.39
CA VAL A 252 39.60 2.75 -19.82
C VAL A 252 41.12 2.79 -19.63
N ASP A 253 41.84 3.45 -20.54
CA ASP A 253 43.31 3.57 -20.47
C ASP A 253 43.83 4.41 -19.29
N GLN A 254 42.97 5.24 -18.71
CA GLN A 254 43.31 6.11 -17.57
C GLN A 254 42.84 5.55 -16.22
N TRP A 255 42.17 4.39 -16.23
CA TRP A 255 41.64 3.79 -15.01
C TRP A 255 42.75 3.36 -14.04
N LYS A 256 42.57 3.73 -12.78
CA LYS A 256 43.39 3.29 -11.66
C LYS A 256 42.77 2.06 -11.01
N ARG A 257 43.53 1.42 -10.13
CA ARG A 257 43.02 0.33 -9.28
C ARG A 257 41.82 0.76 -8.43
N SER A 258 41.76 2.04 -8.02
CA SER A 258 40.59 2.59 -7.31
C SER A 258 39.33 2.57 -8.17
N ASP A 259 39.47 2.87 -9.46
CA ASP A 259 38.34 2.96 -10.39
C ASP A 259 37.79 1.56 -10.72
N GLN A 260 38.68 0.55 -10.80
CA GLN A 260 38.29 -0.85 -10.92
C GLN A 260 37.57 -1.38 -9.67
N LEU A 261 37.96 -0.92 -8.47
CA LEU A 261 37.25 -1.26 -7.23
C LEU A 261 35.87 -0.59 -7.19
N GLU A 262 35.78 0.67 -7.63
CA GLU A 262 34.50 1.38 -7.72
C GLU A 262 33.54 0.69 -8.70
N LEU A 263 34.00 0.16 -9.84
CA LEU A 263 33.15 -0.64 -10.74
C LEU A 263 32.54 -1.87 -10.05
N ALA A 264 33.30 -2.55 -9.19
CA ALA A 264 32.77 -3.67 -8.40
C ALA A 264 31.73 -3.19 -7.39
N GLU A 265 31.95 -2.05 -6.73
CA GLU A 265 30.95 -1.44 -5.84
C GLU A 265 29.68 -1.05 -6.61
N LEU A 266 29.81 -0.43 -7.79
CA LEU A 266 28.70 -0.06 -8.66
C LEU A 266 27.92 -1.28 -9.16
N SER A 267 28.59 -2.39 -9.44
CA SER A 267 27.94 -3.66 -9.76
C SER A 267 27.00 -4.10 -8.63
N GLU A 268 27.47 -4.11 -7.38
CA GLU A 268 26.62 -4.45 -6.22
C GLU A 268 25.47 -3.45 -6.03
N LYS A 269 25.72 -2.15 -6.26
CA LYS A 269 24.66 -1.13 -6.24
C LYS A 269 23.57 -1.42 -7.26
N GLN A 270 23.96 -1.87 -8.45
CA GLN A 270 23.06 -2.19 -9.55
C GLN A 270 22.31 -3.51 -9.32
N ARG A 271 22.97 -4.54 -8.76
CA ARG A 271 22.29 -5.79 -8.35
C ARG A 271 21.15 -5.51 -7.39
N TRP A 272 21.39 -4.63 -6.41
CA TRP A 272 20.36 -4.22 -5.45
C TRP A 272 19.14 -3.60 -6.14
N VAL A 273 19.30 -2.80 -7.20
CA VAL A 273 18.15 -2.27 -7.97
C VAL A 273 17.34 -3.41 -8.59
N GLY A 274 18.02 -4.43 -9.11
CA GLY A 274 17.33 -5.61 -9.67
C GLY A 274 16.60 -6.43 -8.61
N ASP A 275 17.19 -6.61 -7.43
CA ASP A 275 16.57 -7.34 -6.33
C ASP A 275 15.36 -6.58 -5.76
N GLU A 276 15.45 -5.26 -5.63
CA GLU A 276 14.33 -4.40 -5.22
C GLU A 276 13.17 -4.44 -6.24
N ALA A 277 13.48 -4.62 -7.53
CA ALA A 277 12.46 -4.82 -8.56
C ALA A 277 11.75 -6.18 -8.44
N ASP A 278 12.45 -7.24 -8.03
CA ASP A 278 11.81 -8.54 -7.70
C ASP A 278 10.86 -8.39 -6.49
N GLU A 279 11.27 -7.67 -5.45
CA GLU A 279 10.41 -7.39 -4.29
C GLU A 279 9.16 -6.57 -4.68
N ALA A 280 9.31 -5.57 -5.56
CA ALA A 280 8.18 -4.80 -6.07
C ALA A 280 7.22 -5.65 -6.94
N MET A 281 7.73 -6.63 -7.69
CA MET A 281 6.87 -7.54 -8.45
C MET A 281 6.06 -8.48 -7.54
N PHE A 282 6.61 -8.89 -6.40
CA PHE A 282 5.89 -9.71 -5.44
C PHE A 282 4.61 -8.99 -4.97
N LEU A 283 4.71 -7.69 -4.67
CA LEU A 283 3.57 -6.85 -4.28
C LEU A 283 2.48 -6.75 -5.36
N LEU A 284 2.83 -6.86 -6.65
CA LEU A 284 1.86 -6.77 -7.76
C LEU A 284 1.17 -8.11 -8.06
N THR A 285 1.72 -9.23 -7.61
CA THR A 285 1.21 -10.55 -7.97
C THR A 285 -0.15 -10.85 -7.32
N GLU A 286 -0.51 -10.12 -6.26
CA GLU A 286 -1.74 -10.31 -5.48
C GLU A 286 -2.97 -9.60 -6.07
N GLU A 287 -2.82 -8.56 -6.91
CA GLU A 287 -3.96 -7.77 -7.43
C GLU A 287 -4.38 -8.11 -8.87
N GLY A 288 -3.52 -8.76 -9.67
CA GLY A 288 -3.88 -9.38 -10.96
C GLY A 288 -4.44 -8.46 -12.07
N SER A 289 -4.51 -7.14 -11.87
CA SER A 289 -5.34 -6.25 -12.67
C SER A 289 -4.56 -5.29 -13.57
N THR A 290 -3.26 -5.08 -13.32
CA THR A 290 -2.40 -4.24 -14.17
C THR A 290 -1.58 -5.07 -15.15
N VAL A 291 -1.60 -4.65 -16.42
CA VAL A 291 -1.00 -5.44 -17.53
C VAL A 291 0.41 -4.95 -17.89
N VAL A 292 0.63 -3.64 -17.84
CA VAL A 292 1.90 -3.03 -18.29
C VAL A 292 2.97 -2.95 -17.19
N LEU A 293 2.59 -2.81 -15.92
CA LEU A 293 3.57 -2.62 -14.84
C LEU A 293 4.42 -3.87 -14.52
N PRO A 294 3.86 -5.10 -14.42
CA PRO A 294 4.67 -6.30 -14.20
C PRO A 294 5.79 -6.53 -15.24
N PRO A 295 5.52 -6.48 -16.57
CA PRO A 295 6.58 -6.65 -17.56
C PRO A 295 7.62 -5.52 -17.54
N LEU A 296 7.24 -4.29 -17.18
CA LEU A 296 8.20 -3.20 -17.00
C LEU A 296 9.13 -3.42 -15.80
N LEU A 297 8.60 -3.92 -14.67
CA LEU A 297 9.46 -4.27 -13.53
C LEU A 297 10.37 -5.45 -13.83
N GLN A 298 9.88 -6.43 -14.59
CA GLN A 298 10.70 -7.51 -15.08
C GLN A 298 11.86 -6.98 -15.94
N GLU A 299 11.60 -5.99 -16.80
CA GLU A 299 12.62 -5.32 -17.58
C GLU A 299 13.63 -4.57 -16.70
N VAL A 300 13.17 -3.80 -15.71
CA VAL A 300 14.05 -3.12 -14.74
C VAL A 300 14.98 -4.12 -14.05
N ARG A 301 14.44 -5.26 -13.61
CA ARG A 301 15.24 -6.32 -12.99
C ARG A 301 16.28 -6.90 -13.93
N ASP A 302 15.84 -7.33 -15.12
CA ASP A 302 16.69 -8.04 -16.07
C ASP A 302 17.84 -7.12 -16.55
N ASP A 303 17.54 -5.86 -16.86
CA ASP A 303 18.52 -4.87 -17.30
C ASP A 303 19.46 -4.44 -16.16
N ALA A 304 18.94 -4.28 -14.93
CA ALA A 304 19.79 -4.00 -13.78
C ALA A 304 20.80 -5.14 -13.54
N ARG A 305 20.37 -6.40 -13.69
CA ARG A 305 21.28 -7.55 -13.56
C ARG A 305 22.33 -7.59 -14.69
N ASP A 306 21.94 -7.30 -15.93
CA ASP A 306 22.90 -7.20 -17.05
C ASP A 306 23.93 -6.09 -16.82
N VAL A 307 23.48 -4.88 -16.44
CA VAL A 307 24.39 -3.78 -16.10
C VAL A 307 25.31 -4.15 -14.94
N ALA A 308 24.80 -4.84 -13.92
CA ALA A 308 25.63 -5.29 -12.81
C ALA A 308 26.74 -6.25 -13.27
N ASP A 309 26.41 -7.24 -14.12
CA ASP A 309 27.36 -8.20 -14.65
C ASP A 309 28.40 -7.52 -15.56
N ARG A 310 27.98 -6.57 -16.40
CA ARG A 310 28.87 -5.74 -17.23
C ARG A 310 29.84 -4.90 -16.39
N LEU A 311 29.35 -4.20 -15.36
CA LEU A 311 30.20 -3.42 -14.45
C LEU A 311 31.20 -4.31 -13.70
N ALA A 312 30.79 -5.51 -13.26
CA ALA A 312 31.70 -6.49 -12.65
C ALA A 312 32.78 -6.99 -13.62
N ALA A 313 32.45 -7.10 -14.92
CA ALA A 313 33.39 -7.41 -15.99
C ALA A 313 34.22 -6.19 -16.45
N ALA A 314 34.12 -5.06 -15.75
CA ALA A 314 34.76 -3.79 -16.10
C ALA A 314 34.36 -3.26 -17.49
N GLN A 315 33.14 -3.58 -17.93
CA GLN A 315 32.52 -3.07 -19.14
C GLN A 315 31.67 -1.86 -18.79
N ALA A 316 32.27 -0.68 -18.84
CA ALA A 316 31.55 0.60 -18.79
C ALA A 316 31.60 1.20 -20.20
N ASP A 317 30.71 0.73 -21.06
CA ASP A 317 30.62 1.09 -22.47
C ASP A 317 29.26 1.72 -22.81
N ALA A 318 29.05 2.04 -24.09
CA ALA A 318 27.83 2.69 -24.53
C ALA A 318 26.58 1.83 -24.35
N THR A 319 26.69 0.50 -24.42
CA THR A 319 25.57 -0.40 -24.10
C THR A 319 25.20 -0.30 -22.63
N THR A 320 26.19 -0.30 -21.74
CA THR A 320 26.00 -0.19 -20.29
C THR A 320 25.33 1.14 -19.93
N GLN A 321 25.80 2.24 -20.52
CA GLN A 321 25.18 3.56 -20.34
C GLN A 321 23.73 3.60 -20.87
N MET A 322 23.47 3.03 -22.05
CA MET A 322 22.12 3.00 -22.63
C MET A 322 21.12 2.26 -21.73
N LEU A 323 21.50 1.10 -21.19
CA LEU A 323 20.65 0.34 -20.26
C LEU A 323 20.40 1.13 -18.97
N GLN A 324 21.44 1.77 -18.42
CA GLN A 324 21.35 2.63 -17.24
C GLN A 324 20.42 3.84 -17.42
N GLU A 325 20.46 4.49 -18.59
CA GLU A 325 19.57 5.60 -18.93
C GLU A 325 18.12 5.13 -19.10
N GLU A 326 17.91 3.95 -19.69
CA GLU A 326 16.57 3.35 -19.84
C GLU A 326 15.97 2.94 -18.48
N LEU A 327 16.77 2.32 -17.59
CA LEU A 327 16.36 2.00 -16.22
C LEU A 327 15.87 3.25 -15.46
N GLU A 328 16.65 4.34 -15.54
CA GLU A 328 16.28 5.62 -14.93
C GLU A 328 14.95 6.14 -15.49
N ALA A 329 14.76 6.06 -16.81
CA ALA A 329 13.55 6.55 -17.46
C ALA A 329 12.31 5.70 -17.12
N ILE A 330 12.43 4.37 -17.09
CA ILE A 330 11.33 3.47 -16.68
C ILE A 330 10.92 3.77 -15.23
N LEU A 331 11.90 3.89 -14.32
CA LEU A 331 11.62 4.18 -12.90
C LEU A 331 10.91 5.52 -12.72
N ARG A 332 11.31 6.57 -13.44
CA ARG A 332 10.64 7.87 -13.40
C ARG A 332 9.20 7.78 -13.90
N ASP A 333 8.97 7.12 -15.02
CA ASP A 333 7.63 6.95 -15.58
C ASP A 333 6.71 6.17 -14.63
N MET A 334 7.21 5.11 -14.00
CA MET A 334 6.44 4.34 -13.01
C MET A 334 6.11 5.16 -11.78
N ILE A 335 7.05 5.96 -11.26
CA ILE A 335 6.80 6.89 -10.15
C ILE A 335 5.72 7.91 -10.55
N ASP A 336 5.81 8.50 -11.73
CA ASP A 336 4.85 9.50 -12.19
C ASP A 336 3.45 8.89 -12.39
N ALA A 337 3.37 7.64 -12.88
CA ALA A 337 2.10 6.93 -13.02
C ALA A 337 1.47 6.61 -11.66
N VAL A 338 2.25 6.12 -10.70
CA VAL A 338 1.79 5.80 -9.34
C VAL A 338 1.33 7.06 -8.60
N LYS A 339 2.11 8.15 -8.65
CA LYS A 339 1.73 9.42 -8.03
C LYS A 339 0.43 9.98 -8.57
N LYS A 340 0.29 9.98 -9.89
CA LYS A 340 -0.92 10.48 -10.53
C LYS A 340 -2.14 9.65 -10.12
N GLN A 341 -1.96 8.36 -9.89
CA GLN A 341 -3.02 7.52 -9.38
C GLN A 341 -3.38 7.81 -7.92
N GLN A 342 -2.38 8.05 -7.06
CA GLN A 342 -2.63 8.48 -5.67
C GLN A 342 -3.42 9.80 -5.64
N GLU A 343 -3.03 10.79 -6.45
CA GLU A 343 -3.74 12.07 -6.57
C GLU A 343 -5.22 11.87 -7.02
N GLU A 344 -5.47 10.95 -7.96
CA GLU A 344 -6.82 10.65 -8.44
C GLU A 344 -7.70 9.95 -7.38
N LEU A 345 -7.09 9.14 -6.50
CA LEU A 345 -7.77 8.52 -5.36
C LEU A 345 -8.12 9.55 -4.28
N GLU A 346 -7.20 10.47 -3.96
CA GLU A 346 -7.41 11.55 -3.00
C GLU A 346 -8.51 12.53 -3.43
N GLU A 347 -8.61 12.85 -4.73
CA GLU A 347 -9.62 13.76 -5.28
C GLU A 347 -11.03 13.14 -5.39
N GLY A 348 -11.20 11.87 -5.00
CA GLY A 348 -12.48 11.15 -5.10
C GLY A 348 -12.93 10.91 -6.54
N GLY A 349 -11.99 10.94 -7.50
CA GLY A 349 -12.24 10.83 -8.94
C GLY A 349 -12.50 9.42 -9.47
N GLY A 350 -12.47 8.40 -8.59
CA GLY A 350 -12.76 7.01 -8.94
C GLY A 350 -14.26 6.78 -9.18
N GLY A 351 -14.69 6.89 -10.43
CA GLY A 351 -16.05 6.60 -10.86
C GLY A 351 -16.48 5.18 -10.51
N GLY A 352 -17.55 5.09 -9.73
CA GLY A 352 -18.23 3.85 -9.40
C GLY A 352 -18.66 3.09 -10.66
N GLY A 353 -18.24 1.84 -10.73
CA GLY A 353 -18.73 0.83 -11.63
C GLY A 353 -18.71 -0.47 -10.88
N GLY A 354 -19.90 -0.95 -10.48
CA GLY A 354 -20.12 -2.22 -9.78
C GLY A 354 -19.68 -3.41 -10.62
N SER A 355 -18.37 -3.63 -10.68
CA SER A 355 -17.75 -4.86 -11.15
C SER A 355 -17.33 -5.66 -9.94
N ASP A 356 -17.74 -6.92 -9.89
CA ASP A 356 -17.44 -7.94 -8.86
C ASP A 356 -15.94 -8.26 -8.67
N GLY A 357 -15.02 -7.41 -9.13
CA GLY A 357 -13.57 -7.64 -9.10
C GLY A 357 -12.79 -6.45 -8.56
N ASN A 358 -11.58 -6.71 -8.05
CA ASN A 358 -10.67 -5.65 -7.60
C ASN A 358 -10.32 -4.71 -8.77
N PRO A 359 -10.40 -3.39 -8.58
CA PRO A 359 -10.09 -2.43 -9.63
C PRO A 359 -8.62 -2.55 -10.06
N PRO A 360 -8.29 -2.14 -11.30
CA PRO A 360 -6.91 -2.06 -11.75
C PRO A 360 -6.10 -1.08 -10.91
N LEU A 361 -4.89 -1.50 -10.51
CA LEU A 361 -3.99 -0.66 -9.72
C LEU A 361 -3.71 0.66 -10.42
N LEU A 362 -3.50 0.62 -11.74
CA LEU A 362 -3.39 1.79 -12.60
C LEU A 362 -4.53 1.81 -13.63
N PRO A 363 -5.10 2.98 -13.96
CA PRO A 363 -6.12 3.09 -14.98
C PRO A 363 -5.50 2.79 -16.34
N GLY A 364 -6.29 2.21 -17.25
CA GLY A 364 -5.82 1.88 -18.60
C GLY A 364 -5.22 3.08 -19.36
N SER A 365 -5.62 4.31 -19.04
CA SER A 365 -5.00 5.51 -19.63
C SER A 365 -3.56 5.76 -19.13
N ALA A 366 -3.24 5.41 -17.88
CA ALA A 366 -1.89 5.49 -17.33
C ALA A 366 -1.02 4.37 -17.92
N GLU A 367 -1.54 3.13 -18.00
CA GLU A 367 -0.83 2.02 -18.63
C GLU A 367 -0.53 2.27 -20.11
N LEU A 368 -1.46 2.86 -20.87
CA LEU A 368 -1.22 3.26 -22.27
C LEU A 368 -0.12 4.33 -22.39
N LYS A 369 -0.02 5.24 -21.42
CA LYS A 369 1.04 6.26 -21.40
C LYS A 369 2.39 5.63 -21.13
N LEU A 370 2.47 4.70 -20.17
CA LEU A 370 3.69 3.92 -19.88
C LEU A 370 4.14 3.16 -21.14
N LEU A 371 3.23 2.44 -21.78
CA LEU A 371 3.50 1.70 -23.02
C LEU A 371 3.99 2.62 -24.14
N ARG A 372 3.33 3.77 -24.32
CA ARG A 372 3.72 4.76 -25.33
C ARG A 372 5.09 5.36 -25.04
N SER A 373 5.40 5.65 -23.77
CA SER A 373 6.70 6.17 -23.37
C SER A 373 7.81 5.18 -23.71
N CYS A 374 7.61 3.89 -23.38
CA CYS A 374 8.53 2.82 -23.73
C CYS A 374 8.77 2.75 -25.26
N GLN A 375 7.71 2.74 -26.07
CA GLN A 375 7.83 2.75 -27.54
C GLN A 375 8.63 3.95 -28.06
N LEU A 376 8.37 5.15 -27.54
CA LEU A 376 9.07 6.37 -27.96
C LEU A 376 10.56 6.33 -27.62
N ARG A 377 10.91 5.80 -26.43
CA ARG A 377 12.32 5.64 -26.03
C ARG A 377 13.05 4.63 -26.89
N ILE A 378 12.44 3.47 -27.14
CA ILE A 378 13.03 2.44 -28.02
C ILE A 378 13.26 3.01 -29.42
N ASN A 379 12.31 3.77 -29.97
CA ASN A 379 12.48 4.41 -31.27
C ASN A 379 13.66 5.38 -31.26
N LYS A 380 13.72 6.27 -30.25
CA LYS A 380 14.81 7.25 -30.12
C LYS A 380 16.18 6.57 -29.93
N ALA A 381 16.26 5.52 -29.14
CA ALA A 381 17.48 4.75 -28.94
C ALA A 381 17.91 4.03 -30.23
N THR A 382 16.96 3.48 -30.99
CA THR A 382 17.22 2.85 -32.30
C THR A 382 17.78 3.87 -33.30
N GLU A 383 17.16 5.06 -33.40
CA GLU A 383 17.66 6.16 -34.23
C GLU A 383 19.07 6.58 -33.81
N SER A 384 19.30 6.74 -32.50
CA SER A 384 20.63 7.11 -31.99
C SER A 384 21.71 6.07 -32.34
N MET A 385 21.40 4.77 -32.26
CA MET A 385 22.36 3.73 -32.66
C MET A 385 22.62 3.74 -34.17
N HIS A 386 21.60 4.02 -34.99
CA HIS A 386 21.76 4.18 -36.43
C HIS A 386 22.67 5.37 -36.79
N ASP A 387 22.45 6.53 -36.18
CA ASP A 387 23.26 7.73 -36.38
C ASP A 387 24.74 7.50 -36.01
N ARG A 388 25.00 6.72 -34.95
CA ARG A 388 26.37 6.36 -34.53
C ARG A 388 27.07 5.45 -35.53
N ILE A 389 26.34 4.52 -36.15
CA ILE A 389 26.88 3.67 -37.23
C ILE A 389 27.25 4.53 -38.44
N ASP A 390 26.35 5.43 -38.85
CA ASP A 390 26.55 6.31 -40.01
C ASP A 390 27.70 7.30 -39.78
N ALA A 391 27.90 7.75 -38.53
CA ALA A 391 29.02 8.58 -38.13
C ALA A 391 30.37 7.84 -38.07
N GLY A 392 30.38 6.51 -38.26
CA GLY A 392 31.59 5.69 -38.26
C GLY A 392 32.18 5.47 -36.86
N ALA A 393 31.32 5.26 -35.84
CA ALA A 393 31.77 4.99 -34.48
C ALA A 393 32.66 3.73 -34.39
N ASP A 394 33.72 3.81 -33.59
CA ASP A 394 34.73 2.75 -33.43
C ASP A 394 34.24 1.55 -32.58
N ASP A 395 33.11 1.68 -31.87
CA ASP A 395 32.57 0.69 -30.93
C ASP A 395 31.46 -0.20 -31.52
N VAL A 396 31.66 -0.65 -32.76
CA VAL A 396 30.67 -1.42 -33.55
C VAL A 396 30.08 -2.62 -32.78
N ALA A 397 30.89 -3.35 -32.00
CA ALA A 397 30.42 -4.49 -31.22
C ALA A 397 29.44 -4.10 -30.09
N SER A 398 29.69 -2.97 -29.42
CA SER A 398 28.80 -2.43 -28.37
C SER A 398 27.49 -1.94 -28.99
N ILE A 399 27.57 -1.29 -30.17
CA ILE A 399 26.38 -0.84 -30.90
C ILE A 399 25.54 -2.05 -31.38
N GLN A 400 26.17 -3.11 -31.87
CA GLN A 400 25.45 -4.33 -32.27
C GLN A 400 24.72 -4.98 -31.08
N SER A 401 25.39 -5.10 -29.94
CA SER A 401 24.75 -5.57 -28.71
C SER A 401 23.57 -4.69 -28.33
N ALA A 402 23.73 -3.36 -28.35
CA ALA A 402 22.64 -2.42 -28.06
C ALA A 402 21.43 -2.60 -29.00
N ILE A 403 21.65 -2.84 -30.29
CA ILE A 403 20.57 -3.11 -31.26
C ILE A 403 19.84 -4.41 -30.96
N GLU A 404 20.57 -5.47 -30.58
CA GLU A 404 19.96 -6.74 -30.17
C GLU A 404 19.06 -6.57 -28.93
N HIS A 405 19.53 -5.83 -27.92
CA HIS A 405 18.71 -5.49 -26.74
C HIS A 405 17.46 -4.69 -27.13
N LEU A 406 17.59 -3.70 -28.02
CA LEU A 406 16.45 -2.91 -28.49
C LEU A 406 15.43 -3.75 -29.26
N SER A 407 15.86 -4.74 -30.04
CA SER A 407 14.95 -5.67 -30.73
C SER A 407 14.11 -6.49 -29.74
N ILE A 408 14.74 -7.04 -28.69
CA ILE A 408 14.03 -7.79 -27.64
C ILE A 408 13.00 -6.90 -26.95
N LYS A 409 13.36 -5.63 -26.67
CA LYS A 409 12.45 -4.66 -26.06
C LYS A 409 11.28 -4.30 -26.99
N GLN A 410 11.49 -4.17 -28.29
CA GLN A 410 10.40 -3.95 -29.26
C GLN A 410 9.39 -5.10 -29.23
N ASP A 411 9.87 -6.34 -29.16
CA ASP A 411 8.99 -7.52 -29.06
C ASP A 411 8.19 -7.48 -27.75
N LYS A 412 8.83 -7.17 -26.62
CA LYS A 412 8.15 -7.00 -25.32
C LYS A 412 7.06 -5.92 -25.37
N VAL A 413 7.33 -4.76 -26.00
CA VAL A 413 6.32 -3.69 -26.16
C VAL A 413 5.14 -4.16 -27.01
N ALA A 414 5.39 -4.92 -28.07
CA ALA A 414 4.32 -5.50 -28.88
C ALA A 414 3.47 -6.50 -28.07
N GLU A 415 4.09 -7.32 -27.22
CA GLU A 415 3.40 -8.24 -26.32
C GLU A 415 2.58 -7.52 -25.26
N MET A 416 3.12 -6.46 -24.64
CA MET A 416 2.38 -5.60 -23.71
C MET A 416 1.16 -4.96 -24.38
N ALA A 417 1.33 -4.43 -25.60
CA ALA A 417 0.24 -3.83 -26.38
C ALA A 417 -0.87 -4.85 -26.68
N LYS A 418 -0.49 -6.08 -27.05
CA LYS A 418 -1.44 -7.17 -27.31
C LYS A 418 -2.18 -7.59 -26.04
N SER A 419 -1.45 -7.79 -24.94
CA SER A 419 -2.02 -8.18 -23.65
C SER A 419 -3.01 -7.13 -23.13
N MET A 420 -2.66 -5.85 -23.30
CA MET A 420 -3.53 -4.74 -22.94
C MET A 420 -4.79 -4.66 -23.82
N HIS A 421 -4.66 -4.95 -25.13
CA HIS A 421 -5.81 -5.03 -26.00
C HIS A 421 -6.77 -6.17 -25.58
N GLU A 422 -6.22 -7.32 -25.24
CA GLU A 422 -7.00 -8.48 -24.77
C GLU A 422 -7.67 -8.22 -23.42
N SER A 423 -7.01 -7.53 -22.48
CA SER A 423 -7.63 -7.17 -21.20
C SER A 423 -8.77 -6.17 -21.38
N LEU A 424 -8.59 -5.16 -22.23
CA LEU A 424 -9.64 -4.18 -22.54
C LEU A 424 -10.84 -4.83 -23.25
N GLN A 425 -10.64 -5.85 -24.07
CA GLN A 425 -11.74 -6.61 -24.68
C GLN A 425 -12.50 -7.48 -23.70
N LYS A 426 -11.85 -8.01 -22.65
CA LYS A 426 -12.51 -8.81 -21.61
C LYS A 426 -13.32 -7.95 -20.63
N ALA A 427 -12.94 -6.68 -20.48
CA ALA A 427 -13.63 -5.72 -19.62
C ALA A 427 -14.86 -5.05 -20.29
N GLN A 428 -15.08 -5.29 -21.59
CA GLN A 428 -16.25 -4.85 -22.37
C GLN A 428 -17.25 -6.00 -22.53
#